data_AF-A0A7C3TNY5-F1
#
_entry.id   AF-A0A7C3TNY5-F1
#
_cell.length_a   1.000
_cell.length_b   1.000
_cell.length_c   1.000
_cell.angle_alpha   90.00
_cell.angle_beta   90.00
_cell.angle_gamma   90.00
#
_symmetry.space_group_name_H-M   'P 1'
#
loop_
_entity.id
_entity.type
_entity.pdbx_description
1 polymer ?
#
loop_
_entity_poly.entity_id
_entity_poly.type
_entity_poly.pdbx_seq_one_letter_code
_entity_poly.pdbx_strand_id
1 'polypeptide(L)'
;MKFIILLLFFIYSCAPSPQRLIKQAVRDEQKQNYSSAEQKYLTIIVKYSTSDVVPEAKYRLGLLYKDIFKDYTQAQLWFSKIVNEHKDSQFYKLAQIGILESPDYLGIIDGNKVVLGDIESLGKNMQFVTEYKKLDFDLYTATTKLYAGERTIRQYTKFYYKDGDMIKESDVNLKTSKTDKYTIVFKLPIQKNNSWTTEKEGKTVVYTIVDTSLTVKTKKGYSF
;
A
#
# COMPACT_ATOMS: atom_id res chain seq x y z
N MET A 1 -62.09 -5.91 -38.82
CA MET A 1 -60.80 -5.20 -38.72
C MET A 1 -60.47 -5.05 -37.24
N LYS A 2 -59.68 -5.97 -36.64
CA LYS A 2 -59.27 -5.89 -35.24
C LYS A 2 -57.81 -5.42 -35.21
N PHE A 3 -57.60 -4.15 -34.84
CA PHE A 3 -56.28 -3.63 -34.52
C PHE A 3 -55.89 -4.15 -33.13
N ILE A 4 -54.98 -5.12 -33.09
CA ILE A 4 -54.30 -5.53 -31.85
C ILE A 4 -53.19 -4.51 -31.63
N ILE A 5 -53.38 -3.61 -30.67
CA ILE A 5 -52.35 -2.69 -30.20
C ILE A 5 -51.38 -3.52 -29.33
N LEU A 6 -50.23 -3.85 -29.90
CA LEU A 6 -49.13 -4.51 -29.21
C LEU A 6 -48.47 -3.48 -28.28
N LEU A 7 -48.82 -3.54 -26.99
CA LEU A 7 -48.23 -2.69 -25.96
C LEU A 7 -46.81 -3.18 -25.67
N LEU A 8 -45.80 -2.54 -26.29
CA LEU A 8 -44.39 -2.75 -25.97
C LEU A 8 -44.11 -2.23 -24.55
N PHE A 9 -44.08 -3.15 -23.57
CA PHE A 9 -43.50 -2.89 -22.26
C PHE A 9 -41.98 -2.75 -22.39
N PHE A 10 -41.49 -1.52 -22.55
CA PHE A 10 -40.09 -1.20 -22.26
C PHE A 10 -39.88 -1.34 -20.75
N ILE A 11 -39.45 -2.53 -20.33
CA ILE A 11 -38.91 -2.74 -18.98
C ILE A 11 -37.56 -2.01 -18.96
N TYR A 12 -37.58 -0.71 -18.64
CA TYR A 12 -36.38 -0.01 -18.20
C TYR A 12 -35.98 -0.62 -16.86
N SER A 13 -35.21 -1.71 -16.93
CA SER A 13 -34.36 -2.15 -15.83
C SER A 13 -33.50 -0.95 -15.47
N CYS A 14 -33.90 -0.25 -14.40
CA CYS A 14 -33.24 0.95 -13.93
C CYS A 14 -31.85 0.53 -13.44
N ALA A 15 -30.85 0.61 -14.33
CA ALA A 15 -29.47 0.34 -13.98
C ALA A 15 -29.11 1.27 -12.80
N PRO A 16 -28.64 0.73 -11.66
CA PRO A 16 -28.37 1.54 -10.49
C PRO A 16 -27.28 2.57 -10.84
N SER A 17 -27.50 3.83 -10.42
CA SER A 17 -26.53 4.90 -10.62
C SER A 17 -25.17 4.56 -10.01
N PRO A 18 -24.05 5.10 -10.53
CA PRO A 18 -22.72 4.83 -9.99
C PRO A 18 -22.61 5.20 -8.50
N GLN A 19 -23.28 6.27 -8.05
CA GLN A 19 -23.32 6.66 -6.63
C GLN A 19 -24.09 5.66 -5.75
N ARG A 20 -25.11 4.99 -6.30
CA ARG A 20 -25.80 3.91 -5.58
C ARG A 20 -24.95 2.65 -5.54
N LEU A 21 -24.28 2.32 -6.65
CA LEU A 21 -23.41 1.16 -6.75
C LEU A 21 -22.22 1.24 -5.80
N ILE A 22 -21.54 2.39 -5.69
CA ILE A 22 -20.40 2.54 -4.77
C ILE A 22 -20.85 2.32 -3.32
N LYS A 23 -22.01 2.87 -2.93
CA LYS A 23 -22.60 2.64 -1.59
C LYS A 23 -22.97 1.18 -1.35
N GLN A 24 -23.39 0.45 -2.38
CA GLN A 24 -23.65 -0.99 -2.28
C GLN A 24 -22.35 -1.78 -2.15
N ALA A 25 -21.32 -1.45 -2.94
CA ALA A 25 -20.01 -2.10 -2.88
C ALA A 25 -19.37 -1.94 -1.49
N VAL A 26 -19.38 -0.74 -0.93
CA VAL A 26 -18.86 -0.47 0.43
C VAL A 26 -19.63 -1.23 1.51
N ARG A 27 -20.96 -1.38 1.36
CA ARG A 27 -21.75 -2.22 2.28
C ARG A 27 -21.40 -3.69 2.15
N ASP A 28 -21.09 -4.16 0.95
CA ASP A 28 -20.65 -5.53 0.74
C ASP A 28 -19.26 -5.76 1.36
N GLU A 29 -18.32 -4.81 1.26
CA GLU A 29 -17.04 -4.86 2.00
C GLU A 29 -17.26 -4.98 3.51
N GLN A 30 -18.12 -4.13 4.07
CA GLN A 30 -18.43 -4.15 5.52
C GLN A 30 -19.04 -5.48 5.97
N LYS A 31 -19.76 -6.16 5.08
CA LYS A 31 -20.33 -7.50 5.29
C LYS A 31 -19.37 -8.63 4.91
N GLN A 32 -18.13 -8.30 4.53
CA GLN A 32 -17.12 -9.24 4.04
C GLN A 32 -17.53 -10.01 2.78
N ASN A 33 -18.51 -9.52 2.03
CA ASN A 33 -18.96 -10.05 0.75
C ASN A 33 -18.03 -9.56 -0.38
N TYR A 34 -16.75 -9.89 -0.28
CA TYR A 34 -15.68 -9.28 -1.09
C TYR A 34 -15.85 -9.49 -2.60
N SER A 35 -16.27 -10.67 -3.06
CA SER A 35 -16.54 -10.92 -4.48
C SER A 35 -17.69 -10.05 -5.02
N SER A 36 -18.70 -9.81 -4.18
CA SER A 36 -19.84 -8.95 -4.54
C SER A 36 -19.45 -7.47 -4.59
N ALA A 37 -18.56 -7.04 -3.71
CA ALA A 37 -17.97 -5.70 -3.72
C ALA A 37 -17.08 -5.49 -4.95
N GLU A 38 -16.18 -6.43 -5.22
CA GLU A 38 -15.28 -6.45 -6.38
C GLU A 38 -16.05 -6.26 -7.69
N GLN A 39 -17.09 -7.08 -7.91
CA GLN A 39 -17.93 -6.98 -9.12
C GLN A 39 -18.57 -5.61 -9.28
N LYS A 40 -19.00 -4.98 -8.18
CA LYS A 40 -19.60 -3.63 -8.23
C LYS A 40 -18.55 -2.56 -8.52
N TYR A 41 -17.35 -2.65 -7.96
CA TYR A 41 -16.26 -1.73 -8.31
C TYR A 41 -15.87 -1.85 -9.77
N LEU A 42 -15.69 -3.08 -10.26
CA LEU A 42 -15.43 -3.33 -11.68
C LEU A 42 -16.57 -2.79 -12.57
N THR A 43 -17.82 -2.96 -12.15
CA THR A 43 -18.98 -2.40 -12.86
C THR A 43 -18.91 -0.87 -12.93
N ILE A 44 -18.55 -0.20 -11.83
CA ILE A 44 -18.36 1.26 -11.81
C ILE A 44 -17.26 1.68 -12.78
N ILE A 45 -16.11 1.01 -12.71
CA ILE A 45 -14.92 1.34 -13.52
C ILE A 45 -15.19 1.14 -15.01
N VAL A 46 -15.90 0.08 -15.40
CA VAL A 46 -16.13 -0.29 -16.80
C VAL A 46 -17.34 0.44 -17.39
N LYS A 47 -18.48 0.43 -16.70
CA LYS A 47 -19.74 0.98 -17.26
C LYS A 47 -19.91 2.47 -17.01
N TYR A 48 -19.30 3.00 -15.96
CA TYR A 48 -19.44 4.39 -15.55
C TYR A 48 -18.07 5.09 -15.49
N SER A 49 -17.22 4.83 -16.48
CA SER A 49 -15.81 5.20 -16.52
C SER A 49 -15.51 6.70 -16.40
N THR A 50 -16.49 7.56 -16.70
CA THR A 50 -16.39 9.02 -16.57
C THR A 50 -17.01 9.57 -15.28
N SER A 51 -17.52 8.71 -14.39
CA SER A 51 -18.11 9.15 -13.12
C SER A 51 -17.05 9.61 -12.12
N ASP A 52 -17.40 10.62 -11.34
CA ASP A 52 -16.66 11.12 -10.18
C ASP A 52 -16.29 10.06 -9.11
N VAL A 53 -17.03 8.96 -9.02
CA VAL A 53 -16.76 7.86 -8.07
C VAL A 53 -15.75 6.82 -8.60
N VAL A 54 -15.29 6.91 -9.84
CA VAL A 54 -14.33 5.96 -10.42
C VAL A 54 -12.99 5.91 -9.66
N PRO A 55 -12.39 7.05 -9.24
CA PRO A 55 -11.19 7.01 -8.41
C PRO A 55 -11.40 6.27 -7.09
N GLU A 56 -12.56 6.44 -6.44
CA GLU A 56 -12.91 5.70 -5.22
C GLU A 56 -13.02 4.19 -5.49
N ALA A 57 -13.73 3.81 -6.55
CA ALA A 57 -13.89 2.41 -6.92
C ALA A 57 -12.54 1.73 -7.21
N LYS A 58 -11.65 2.40 -7.96
CA LYS A 58 -10.28 1.89 -8.20
C LYS A 58 -9.49 1.77 -6.90
N TYR A 59 -9.60 2.76 -6.01
CA TYR A 59 -8.84 2.78 -4.76
C TYR A 59 -9.25 1.62 -3.85
N ARG A 60 -10.56 1.45 -3.66
CA ARG A 60 -11.13 0.36 -2.86
C ARG A 60 -10.85 -1.01 -3.46
N LEU A 61 -10.90 -1.13 -4.78
CA LEU A 61 -10.51 -2.34 -5.47
C LEU A 61 -9.03 -2.67 -5.24
N GLY A 62 -8.14 -1.67 -5.30
CA GLY A 62 -6.74 -1.83 -4.94
C GLY A 62 -6.53 -2.29 -3.49
N LEU A 63 -7.28 -1.73 -2.54
CA LEU A 63 -7.27 -2.18 -1.14
C LEU A 63 -7.76 -3.62 -0.99
N LEU A 64 -8.81 -4.01 -1.71
CA LEU A 64 -9.33 -5.39 -1.70
C LEU A 64 -8.26 -6.39 -2.14
N TYR A 65 -7.57 -6.10 -3.24
CA TYR A 65 -6.49 -6.95 -3.73
C TYR A 65 -5.29 -6.98 -2.77
N LYS A 66 -4.91 -5.84 -2.17
CA LYS A 66 -3.80 -5.74 -1.21
C LYS A 66 -4.10 -6.48 0.10
N ASP A 67 -5.26 -6.23 0.68
CA ASP A 67 -5.54 -6.60 2.07
C ASP A 67 -6.28 -7.92 2.20
N ILE A 68 -7.16 -8.24 1.25
CA ILE A 68 -7.99 -9.45 1.29
C ILE A 68 -7.40 -10.54 0.42
N PHE A 69 -7.18 -10.27 -0.87
CA PHE A 69 -6.73 -11.30 -1.82
C PHE A 69 -5.22 -11.53 -1.81
N LYS A 70 -4.45 -10.61 -1.22
CA LYS A 70 -2.98 -10.60 -1.20
C LYS A 70 -2.36 -10.68 -2.60
N ASP A 71 -3.07 -10.16 -3.60
CA ASP A 71 -2.58 -10.01 -4.97
C ASP A 71 -2.01 -8.59 -5.13
N TYR A 72 -0.74 -8.45 -4.77
CA TYR A 72 -0.04 -7.17 -4.83
C TYR A 72 0.12 -6.65 -6.25
N THR A 73 0.18 -7.53 -7.25
CA THR A 73 0.26 -7.14 -8.67
C THR A 73 -1.00 -6.42 -9.09
N GLN A 74 -2.17 -6.99 -8.77
CA GLN A 74 -3.46 -6.34 -9.03
C GLN A 74 -3.63 -5.06 -8.21
N ALA A 75 -3.22 -5.08 -6.94
CA ALA A 75 -3.28 -3.87 -6.09
C ALA A 75 -2.48 -2.71 -6.71
N GLN A 76 -1.22 -2.95 -7.09
CA GLN A 76 -0.37 -1.97 -7.77
C GLN A 76 -1.00 -1.47 -9.06
N LEU A 77 -1.59 -2.36 -9.86
CA LEU A 77 -2.28 -1.99 -11.11
C LEU A 77 -3.40 -0.98 -10.85
N TRP A 78 -4.27 -1.25 -9.89
CA TRP A 78 -5.41 -0.38 -9.58
C TRP A 78 -4.99 0.96 -8.99
N PHE A 79 -4.00 0.97 -8.09
CA PHE A 79 -3.45 2.21 -7.56
C PHE A 79 -2.74 3.04 -8.64
N SER A 80 -1.94 2.39 -9.51
CA SER A 80 -1.24 3.06 -10.61
C SER A 80 -2.20 3.74 -11.58
N LYS A 81 -3.38 3.12 -11.85
CA LYS A 81 -4.43 3.75 -12.66
C LYS A 81 -4.93 5.06 -12.05
N ILE A 82 -5.00 5.20 -10.73
CA ILE A 82 -5.38 6.47 -10.08
C ILE A 82 -4.25 7.50 -10.23
N VAL A 83 -3.00 7.09 -9.96
CA VAL A 83 -1.84 7.98 -10.06
C VAL A 83 -1.68 8.55 -11.48
N ASN A 84 -2.01 7.74 -12.50
CA ASN A 84 -1.88 8.14 -13.90
C ASN A 84 -3.09 8.95 -14.41
N GLU A 85 -4.31 8.56 -14.04
CA GLU A 85 -5.54 9.06 -14.68
C GLU A 85 -6.30 10.09 -13.82
N HIS A 86 -6.07 10.13 -12.50
CA HIS A 86 -6.92 10.85 -11.53
C HIS A 86 -6.10 11.67 -10.52
N LYS A 87 -5.26 12.59 -11.01
CA LYS A 87 -4.27 13.35 -10.20
C LYS A 87 -4.88 14.40 -9.28
N ASP A 88 -6.08 14.88 -9.62
CA ASP A 88 -6.88 15.86 -8.88
C ASP A 88 -7.79 15.20 -7.82
N SER A 89 -7.91 13.88 -7.84
CA SER A 89 -8.72 13.14 -6.89
C SER A 89 -8.09 13.10 -5.50
N GLN A 90 -8.91 13.13 -4.45
CA GLN A 90 -8.48 12.86 -3.07
C GLN A 90 -7.78 11.49 -2.91
N PHE A 91 -8.04 10.54 -3.82
CA PHE A 91 -7.41 9.22 -3.81
C PHE A 91 -6.02 9.21 -4.44
N TYR A 92 -5.56 10.29 -5.07
CA TYR A 92 -4.25 10.35 -5.72
C TYR A 92 -3.11 10.05 -4.75
N LYS A 93 -3.03 10.78 -3.63
CA LYS A 93 -2.00 10.57 -2.62
C LYS A 93 -2.13 9.20 -1.96
N LEU A 94 -3.35 8.79 -1.61
CA LEU A 94 -3.61 7.47 -1.03
C LEU A 94 -3.16 6.32 -1.95
N ALA A 95 -3.35 6.47 -3.27
CA ALA A 95 -2.88 5.49 -4.24
C ALA A 95 -1.36 5.41 -4.32
N GLN A 96 -0.63 6.54 -4.22
CA GLN A 96 0.83 6.52 -4.13
C GLN A 96 1.30 5.71 -2.91
N ILE A 97 0.64 5.89 -1.76
CA ILE A 97 0.92 5.09 -0.56
C ILE A 97 0.60 3.62 -0.80
N GLY A 98 -0.55 3.33 -1.42
CA GLY A 98 -0.98 1.98 -1.77
C GLY A 98 0.03 1.22 -2.64
N ILE A 99 0.70 1.90 -3.58
CA ILE A 99 1.76 1.29 -4.40
C ILE A 99 2.97 0.90 -3.53
N LEU A 100 3.41 1.79 -2.63
CA LEU A 100 4.52 1.52 -1.71
C LEU A 100 4.20 0.44 -0.67
N GLU A 101 2.91 0.17 -0.44
CA GLU A 101 2.42 -0.87 0.48
C GLU A 101 2.07 -2.20 -0.22
N SER A 102 2.25 -2.30 -1.54
CA SER A 102 1.83 -3.46 -2.33
C SER A 102 3.00 -4.04 -3.14
N PRO A 103 3.86 -4.92 -2.59
CA PRO A 103 3.97 -5.25 -1.18
C PRO A 103 4.79 -4.20 -0.42
N ASP A 104 4.61 -4.15 0.90
CA ASP A 104 5.48 -3.34 1.76
C ASP A 104 6.80 -4.08 2.02
N TYR A 105 7.88 -3.59 1.40
CA TYR A 105 9.20 -4.22 1.49
C TYR A 105 9.94 -3.97 2.82
N LEU A 106 9.48 -3.02 3.63
CA LEU A 106 10.16 -2.59 4.86
C LEU A 106 9.39 -2.94 6.14
N GLY A 107 8.19 -3.50 6.00
CA GLY A 107 7.26 -3.78 7.09
C GLY A 107 6.63 -2.52 7.71
N ILE A 108 6.64 -1.37 7.03
CA ILE A 108 6.15 -0.08 7.55
C ILE A 108 4.62 0.00 7.42
N ILE A 109 3.92 -0.91 8.10
CA ILE A 109 2.47 -0.98 8.15
C ILE A 109 2.02 -0.67 9.58
N ASP A 110 0.86 -0.04 9.74
CA ASP A 110 0.34 0.31 11.06
C ASP A 110 0.20 -0.91 11.97
N GLY A 111 0.69 -0.80 13.21
CA GLY A 111 0.67 -1.87 14.20
C GLY A 111 1.60 -3.05 13.91
N ASN A 112 2.37 -3.02 12.81
CA ASN A 112 3.27 -4.11 12.47
C ASN A 112 4.48 -4.17 13.41
N LYS A 113 5.00 -5.38 13.61
CA LYS A 113 6.19 -5.65 14.42
C LYS A 113 7.19 -6.49 13.62
N VAL A 114 8.37 -5.92 13.40
CA VAL A 114 9.48 -6.60 12.71
C VAL A 114 10.54 -6.99 13.73
N VAL A 115 10.95 -8.26 13.70
CA VAL A 115 12.02 -8.80 14.54
C VAL A 115 13.15 -9.29 13.65
N LEU A 116 14.34 -8.70 13.79
CA LEU A 116 15.55 -9.14 13.12
C LEU A 116 16.51 -9.69 14.17
N GLY A 117 16.86 -10.97 14.05
CA GLY A 117 17.79 -11.65 14.96
C GLY A 117 19.12 -11.98 14.30
N ASP A 118 20.16 -12.21 15.11
CA ASP A 118 21.40 -12.80 14.61
C ASP A 118 21.17 -14.23 14.10
N ILE A 119 21.86 -14.61 13.03
CA ILE A 119 21.65 -15.91 12.39
C ILE A 119 22.23 -17.07 13.21
N GLU A 120 23.31 -16.82 13.94
CA GLU A 120 24.10 -17.83 14.66
C GLU A 120 23.30 -18.45 15.81
N SER A 121 22.59 -17.61 16.57
CA SER A 121 21.75 -18.04 17.68
C SER A 121 20.24 -18.02 17.36
N LEU A 122 19.88 -17.68 16.12
CA LEU A 122 18.51 -17.47 15.68
C LEU A 122 17.79 -16.37 16.50
N GLY A 123 18.51 -15.28 16.78
CA GLY A 123 18.01 -14.10 17.49
C GLY A 123 17.97 -14.21 19.01
N LYS A 124 18.52 -15.28 19.60
CA LYS A 124 18.60 -15.44 21.07
C LYS A 124 19.62 -14.51 21.70
N ASN A 125 20.73 -14.26 21.01
CA ASN A 125 21.84 -13.46 21.52
C ASN A 125 21.64 -11.98 21.21
N MET A 126 21.13 -11.64 20.02
CA MET A 126 20.87 -10.28 19.62
C MET A 126 19.61 -10.16 18.76
N GLN A 127 18.76 -9.21 19.10
CA GLN A 127 17.56 -8.90 18.30
C GLN A 127 17.30 -7.39 18.20
N PHE A 128 16.87 -6.97 17.02
CA PHE A 128 16.24 -5.67 16.79
C PHE A 128 14.74 -5.90 16.67
N VAL A 129 13.99 -5.27 17.56
CA VAL A 129 12.53 -5.32 17.56
C VAL A 129 12.01 -3.94 17.20
N THR A 130 11.35 -3.83 16.05
CA THR A 130 10.80 -2.58 15.54
C THR A 130 9.28 -2.66 15.54
N GLU A 131 8.63 -1.71 16.20
CA GLU A 131 7.17 -1.58 16.23
C GLU A 131 6.76 -0.31 15.49
N TYR A 132 5.86 -0.44 14.52
CA TYR A 132 5.39 0.64 13.68
C TYR A 132 4.04 1.16 14.13
N LYS A 133 3.87 2.47 14.09
CA LYS A 133 2.60 3.15 14.36
C LYS A 133 2.37 4.25 13.35
N LYS A 134 1.21 4.23 12.69
CA LYS A 134 0.77 5.26 11.77
C LYS A 134 0.35 6.51 12.53
N LEU A 135 0.85 7.66 12.10
CA LEU A 135 0.47 8.98 12.64
C LEU A 135 -0.38 9.78 11.64
N ASP A 136 -0.20 9.54 10.35
CA ASP A 136 -0.97 10.16 9.27
C ASP A 136 -1.02 9.22 8.06
N PHE A 137 -1.75 9.55 6.99
CA PHE A 137 -1.92 8.69 5.81
C PHE A 137 -0.59 8.26 5.17
N ASP A 138 0.44 9.12 5.23
CA ASP A 138 1.79 8.94 4.68
C ASP A 138 2.90 8.86 5.75
N LEU A 139 2.59 9.11 7.03
CA LEU A 139 3.57 9.25 8.11
C LEU A 139 3.45 8.14 9.14
N TYR A 140 4.57 7.48 9.41
CA TYR A 140 4.71 6.40 10.37
C TYR A 140 5.84 6.70 11.36
N THR A 141 5.70 6.21 12.57
CA THR A 141 6.79 6.09 13.54
C THR A 141 7.24 4.66 13.64
N ALA A 142 8.53 4.46 13.85
CA ALA A 142 9.12 3.16 14.13
C ALA A 142 9.92 3.25 15.43
N THR A 143 9.50 2.53 16.46
CA THR A 143 10.26 2.42 17.71
C THR A 143 11.04 1.14 17.69
N THR A 144 12.37 1.26 17.68
CA THR A 144 13.30 0.13 17.62
C THR A 144 13.96 -0.08 18.97
N LYS A 145 13.91 -1.31 19.47
CA LYS A 145 14.65 -1.77 20.65
C LYS A 145 15.69 -2.80 20.22
N LEU A 146 16.95 -2.57 20.59
CA LEU A 146 18.05 -3.52 20.45
C LEU A 146 18.22 -4.27 21.76
N TYR A 147 18.19 -5.59 21.70
CA TYR A 147 18.43 -6.46 22.84
C TYR A 147 19.73 -7.27 22.66
N ALA A 148 20.41 -7.51 23.78
CA ALA A 148 21.43 -8.53 23.93
C ALA A 148 20.94 -9.55 24.96
N GLY A 149 20.58 -10.75 24.51
CA GLY A 149 19.74 -11.68 25.27
C GLY A 149 18.40 -11.03 25.63
N GLU A 150 18.04 -11.06 26.92
CA GLU A 150 16.81 -10.44 27.43
C GLU A 150 16.98 -8.95 27.76
N ARG A 151 18.21 -8.44 27.76
CA ARG A 151 18.50 -7.06 28.17
C ARG A 151 18.34 -6.10 27.00
N THR A 152 17.55 -5.05 27.17
CA THR A 152 17.52 -3.91 26.24
C THR A 152 18.79 -3.09 26.39
N ILE A 153 19.51 -2.89 25.28
CA ILE A 153 20.78 -2.13 25.22
C ILE A 153 20.56 -0.73 24.66
N ARG A 154 19.63 -0.60 23.70
CA ARG A 154 19.32 0.68 23.07
C ARG A 154 17.86 0.73 22.66
N GLN A 155 17.27 1.91 22.74
CA GLN A 155 15.98 2.22 22.16
C GLN A 155 16.07 3.54 21.39
N TYR A 156 15.44 3.61 20.23
CA TYR A 156 15.33 4.85 19.45
C TYR A 156 14.06 4.83 18.60
N THR A 157 13.63 6.02 18.19
CA THR A 157 12.45 6.21 17.33
C THR A 157 12.86 6.93 16.06
N LYS A 158 12.32 6.48 14.92
CA LYS A 158 12.47 7.11 13.61
C LYS A 158 11.09 7.43 13.04
N PHE A 159 11.06 8.39 12.11
CA PHE A 159 9.88 8.77 11.34
C PHE A 159 10.06 8.33 9.89
N TYR A 160 9.02 7.75 9.32
CA TYR A 160 8.99 7.28 7.93
C TYR A 160 7.87 7.98 7.17
N TYR A 161 8.20 8.48 5.98
CA TYR A 161 7.29 9.17 5.08
C TYR A 161 7.21 8.42 3.76
N LYS A 162 6.00 8.02 3.37
CA LYS A 162 5.71 7.45 2.06
C LYS A 162 5.29 8.59 1.13
N ASP A 163 6.13 8.92 0.15
CA ASP A 163 5.93 10.09 -0.70
C ASP A 163 6.15 9.73 -2.15
N GLY A 164 5.06 9.64 -2.93
CA GLY A 164 5.14 9.28 -4.33
C GLY A 164 5.72 7.88 -4.53
N ASP A 165 6.93 7.82 -5.08
CA ASP A 165 7.67 6.62 -5.42
C ASP A 165 8.75 6.26 -4.38
N MET A 166 8.85 6.98 -3.27
CA MET A 166 9.95 6.82 -2.31
C MET A 166 9.49 6.75 -0.85
N ILE A 167 10.36 6.17 -0.02
CA ILE A 167 10.22 6.17 1.45
C ILE A 167 11.39 6.94 2.05
N LYS A 168 11.08 7.95 2.85
CA LYS A 168 12.05 8.81 3.55
C LYS A 168 12.07 8.45 5.03
N GLU A 169 13.25 8.30 5.62
CA GLU A 169 13.49 8.13 7.05
C GLU A 169 14.03 9.45 7.64
N SER A 170 13.58 9.84 8.83
CA SER A 170 14.15 10.96 9.60
C SER A 170 14.18 10.68 11.10
N ASP A 171 15.10 11.32 11.81
CA ASP A 171 15.17 11.31 13.29
C ASP A 171 14.10 12.18 13.95
N VAL A 172 13.46 13.07 13.18
CA VAL A 172 12.46 14.02 13.67
C VAL A 172 11.20 14.00 12.81
N ASN A 173 10.09 14.49 13.35
CA ASN A 173 8.88 14.67 12.56
C ASN A 173 9.02 15.89 11.63
N LEU A 174 9.28 15.65 10.35
CA LEU A 174 9.41 16.67 9.30
C LEU A 174 8.14 17.51 9.09
N LYS A 175 6.95 17.04 9.46
CA LYS A 175 5.73 17.87 9.36
C LYS A 175 5.67 18.99 10.39
N THR A 176 6.42 18.87 11.49
CA THR A 176 6.44 19.85 12.58
C THR A 176 7.81 20.44 12.86
N SER A 177 8.87 19.84 12.31
CA SER A 177 10.25 20.27 12.50
C SER A 177 10.65 21.38 11.51
N LYS A 178 11.69 22.14 11.86
CA LYS A 178 12.29 23.17 11.00
C LYS A 178 13.35 22.62 10.03
N THR A 179 13.82 21.40 10.26
CA THR A 179 14.79 20.73 9.38
C THR A 179 14.05 19.91 8.33
N ASP A 180 14.65 19.81 7.15
CA ASP A 180 14.22 18.98 6.02
C ASP A 180 15.17 17.79 5.79
N LYS A 181 16.03 17.47 6.77
CA LYS A 181 16.98 16.36 6.67
C LYS A 181 16.28 15.00 6.77
N TYR A 182 16.47 14.18 5.74
CA TYR A 182 16.00 12.80 5.67
C TYR A 182 16.95 11.91 4.86
N THR A 183 16.77 10.60 5.01
CA THR A 183 17.42 9.57 4.20
C THR A 183 16.38 8.86 3.34
N ILE A 184 16.57 8.77 2.03
CA ILE A 184 15.74 7.94 1.14
C ILE A 184 16.15 6.48 1.32
N VAL A 185 15.34 5.70 2.02
CA VAL A 185 15.64 4.29 2.34
C VAL A 185 15.11 3.32 1.28
N PHE A 186 14.17 3.76 0.45
CA PHE A 186 13.57 2.95 -0.60
C PHE A 186 13.03 3.83 -1.72
N LYS A 187 13.14 3.37 -2.97
CA LYS A 187 12.63 4.06 -4.14
C LYS A 187 12.19 3.08 -5.23
N LEU A 188 11.04 3.35 -5.83
CA LEU A 188 10.50 2.64 -7.00
C LEU A 188 11.05 3.22 -8.32
N PRO A 189 11.04 2.45 -9.42
CA PRO A 189 10.63 1.05 -9.50
C PRO A 189 11.71 0.08 -9.00
N ILE A 190 11.28 -1.10 -8.53
CA ILE A 190 12.20 -2.17 -8.11
C ILE A 190 12.68 -2.93 -9.34
N GLN A 191 13.77 -2.44 -9.93
CA GLN A 191 14.41 -3.02 -11.10
C GLN A 191 15.91 -3.12 -10.85
N LYS A 192 16.52 -4.22 -11.31
CA LYS A 192 17.96 -4.43 -11.21
C LYS A 192 18.72 -3.24 -11.80
N ASN A 193 19.77 -2.81 -11.10
CA ASN A 193 20.63 -1.66 -11.38
C ASN A 193 19.98 -0.28 -11.18
N ASN A 194 18.73 -0.18 -10.72
CA ASN A 194 18.22 1.10 -10.25
C ASN A 194 18.98 1.52 -8.98
N SER A 195 19.41 2.77 -8.96
CA SER A 195 20.16 3.35 -7.86
C SER A 195 19.65 4.73 -7.49
N TRP A 196 19.82 5.10 -6.23
CA TRP A 196 19.58 6.47 -5.77
C TRP A 196 20.64 6.88 -4.76
N THR A 197 20.94 8.18 -4.76
CA THR A 197 21.86 8.81 -3.82
C THR A 197 21.05 9.50 -2.74
N THR A 198 21.49 9.38 -1.48
CA THR A 198 20.89 10.07 -0.34
C THR A 198 21.95 10.39 0.69
N GLU A 199 21.67 11.29 1.61
CA GLU A 199 22.48 11.44 2.81
C GLU A 199 22.04 10.45 3.89
N LYS A 200 23.01 9.89 4.61
CA LYS A 200 22.81 9.07 5.80
C LYS A 200 23.95 9.33 6.77
N GLU A 201 23.63 9.75 8.00
CA GLU A 201 24.62 10.03 9.05
C GLU A 201 25.73 11.01 8.61
N GLY A 202 25.35 12.06 7.87
CA GLY A 202 26.26 13.09 7.37
C GLY A 202 27.19 12.63 6.24
N LYS A 203 26.93 11.45 5.64
CA LYS A 203 27.65 10.94 4.49
C LYS A 203 26.73 10.74 3.32
N THR A 204 27.23 10.98 2.11
CA THR A 204 26.57 10.59 0.87
C THR A 204 26.66 9.07 0.72
N VAL A 205 25.53 8.41 0.56
CA VAL A 205 25.42 6.97 0.32
C VAL A 205 24.65 6.71 -0.97
N VAL A 206 25.00 5.63 -1.66
CA VAL A 206 24.31 5.17 -2.87
C VAL A 206 23.69 3.81 -2.58
N TYR A 207 22.38 3.73 -2.73
CA TYR A 207 21.65 2.47 -2.72
C TYR A 207 21.51 1.96 -4.15
N THR A 208 21.69 0.67 -4.37
CA THR A 208 21.53 0.01 -5.68
C THR A 208 20.75 -1.28 -5.52
N ILE A 209 19.74 -1.48 -6.36
CA ILE A 209 19.02 -2.75 -6.44
C ILE A 209 19.89 -3.73 -7.22
N VAL A 210 20.51 -4.68 -6.52
CA VAL A 210 21.44 -5.65 -7.11
C VAL A 210 20.73 -6.81 -7.80
N ASP A 211 19.57 -7.20 -7.29
CA ASP A 211 18.75 -8.30 -7.81
C ASP A 211 17.29 -8.14 -7.35
N THR A 212 16.36 -8.70 -8.12
CA THR A 212 14.92 -8.76 -7.82
C THR A 212 14.38 -10.19 -7.86
N SER A 213 15.26 -11.18 -8.06
CA SER A 213 14.92 -12.60 -8.24
C SER A 213 15.46 -13.51 -7.11
N LEU A 214 15.75 -12.92 -5.95
CA LEU A 214 16.29 -13.66 -4.80
C LEU A 214 15.32 -14.74 -4.35
N THR A 215 15.80 -15.99 -4.31
CA THR A 215 15.05 -17.13 -3.78
C THR A 215 15.67 -17.56 -2.46
N VAL A 216 14.90 -17.53 -1.36
CA VAL A 216 15.41 -17.97 -0.06
C VAL A 216 15.05 -19.43 0.15
N LYS A 217 16.07 -20.30 0.22
CA LYS A 217 15.88 -21.71 0.58
C LYS A 217 15.79 -21.82 2.11
N THR A 218 14.62 -22.14 2.63
CA THR A 218 14.40 -22.43 4.04
C THR A 218 14.51 -23.94 4.31
N LYS A 219 14.66 -24.33 5.59
CA LYS A 219 14.60 -25.76 6.00
C LYS A 219 13.29 -26.47 5.62
N LYS A 220 12.21 -25.73 5.32
CA LYS A 220 10.91 -26.26 4.89
C LYS A 220 10.67 -26.19 3.37
N GLY A 221 11.66 -25.78 2.58
CA GLY A 221 11.53 -25.58 1.12
C GLY A 221 11.90 -24.15 0.68
N TYR A 222 11.67 -23.82 -0.59
CA TYR A 222 11.87 -22.44 -1.08
C TYR A 222 10.73 -21.53 -0.60
N SER A 223 11.08 -20.30 -0.20
CA SER A 223 10.14 -19.20 0.02
C SER A 223 10.48 -18.09 -0.98
N PHE A 224 9.45 -17.61 -1.68
CA PHE A 224 9.52 -16.48 -2.62
C PHE A 224 9.52 -15.16 -1.87
#